data_AF-A0A518K2J9-F1
#
_entry.id   AF-A0A518K2J9-F1
#
_cell.length_a   1.000
_cell.length_b   1.000
_cell.length_c   1.000
_cell.angle_alpha   90.00
_cell.angle_beta   90.00
_cell.angle_gamma   90.00
#
_symmetry.space_group_name_H-M   'P 1'
#
loop_
_entity.id
_entity.type
_entity.pdbx_description
1 polymer ?
#
loop_
_entity_poly.entity_id
_entity_poly.type
_entity_poly.pdbx_seq_one_letter_code
_entity_poly.pdbx_strand_id
1 'polypeptide(L)'
;MATPFSSVRRWHRWWFIPLNLLALLLVLAFLWFALLQSTVSQLRDSGAPVVYADLVADSIPDAENVAAGLRDLGPTLERGGNAAADALEALGETPYDDTGIAEARRVYDEQSTTIGELHSILSRPQYVSLLKADEMANLFGLPTMSTARSAARLLLLEGRLALVSGDQDKAVEAALALARLGKLYENEPIIVNRLLSCALQNMAINLMQQTTQTGPLPAHLSAQLDEALASLEDRSGFQQALASERAHSLEIFQTMSPIVRLWEQPAVLEAYEQTISAAEKEFAKPGPGGPSPKMTSQQALASLLLPSFESAWDAENRIAEDAKELRERLEAASQ
;
A
#
# COMPACT_ATOMS: atom_id res chain seq x y z
N MET A 1 -53.33 58.94 8.20
CA MET A 1 -52.58 58.61 9.42
C MET A 1 -52.21 57.14 9.40
N ALA A 2 -51.00 56.79 8.97
CA ALA A 2 -50.50 55.43 9.08
C ALA A 2 -50.15 55.17 10.55
N THR A 3 -50.73 54.13 11.16
CA THR A 3 -50.46 53.81 12.56
C THR A 3 -49.02 53.30 12.71
N PRO A 4 -48.22 53.86 13.63
CA PRO A 4 -46.80 53.52 13.80
C PRO A 4 -46.56 52.05 14.25
N PHE A 5 -47.61 51.30 14.56
CA PHE A 5 -47.53 49.89 14.97
C PHE A 5 -47.43 48.88 13.81
N SER A 6 -47.67 49.30 12.56
CA SER A 6 -47.62 48.38 11.41
C SER A 6 -46.19 48.05 10.92
N SER A 7 -45.23 48.94 11.17
CA SER A 7 -43.83 48.77 10.78
C SER A 7 -43.09 47.77 11.67
N VAL A 8 -43.33 47.80 12.99
CA VAL A 8 -42.70 46.89 13.97
C VAL A 8 -43.06 45.43 13.70
N ARG A 9 -44.31 45.16 13.33
CA ARG A 9 -44.81 43.80 13.06
C ARG A 9 -44.25 43.20 11.76
N ARG A 10 -43.97 44.04 10.75
CA ARG A 10 -43.23 43.60 9.55
C ARG A 10 -41.77 43.33 9.89
N TRP A 11 -41.11 44.21 10.63
CA TRP A 11 -39.71 44.03 10.98
C TRP A 11 -39.45 42.71 11.72
N HIS A 12 -40.32 42.38 12.68
CA HIS A 12 -40.24 41.11 13.43
C HIS A 12 -40.39 39.87 12.52
N ARG A 13 -41.26 39.90 11.50
CA ARG A 13 -41.43 38.75 10.59
C ARG A 13 -40.20 38.47 9.73
N TRP A 14 -39.48 39.51 9.31
CA TRP A 14 -38.31 39.36 8.44
C TRP A 14 -37.08 38.84 9.18
N TRP A 15 -36.97 39.05 10.49
CA TRP A 15 -35.89 38.49 11.32
C TRP A 15 -36.20 37.09 11.86
N PHE A 16 -37.48 36.77 12.10
CA PHE A 16 -37.86 35.45 12.62
C PHE A 16 -37.59 34.32 11.64
N ILE A 17 -37.86 34.53 10.34
CA ILE A 17 -37.63 33.50 9.32
C ILE A 17 -36.15 33.08 9.25
N PRO A 18 -35.17 33.98 9.04
CA PRO A 18 -33.76 33.60 8.97
C PRO A 18 -33.25 33.01 10.29
N LEU A 19 -33.75 33.48 11.45
CA LEU A 19 -33.37 32.92 12.74
C LEU A 19 -33.86 31.47 12.91
N ASN A 20 -35.10 31.17 12.53
CA ASN A 20 -35.63 29.81 12.58
C ASN A 20 -34.93 28.89 11.58
N LEU A 21 -34.61 29.38 10.38
CA LEU A 21 -33.83 28.63 9.40
C LEU A 21 -32.41 28.34 9.92
N LEU A 22 -31.74 29.33 10.52
CA LEU A 22 -30.43 29.12 11.14
C LEU A 22 -30.51 28.09 12.27
N ALA A 23 -31.52 28.18 13.14
CA ALA A 23 -31.73 27.20 14.22
C ALA A 23 -31.95 25.79 13.66
N LEU A 24 -32.77 25.64 12.60
CA LEU A 24 -32.99 24.36 11.93
C LEU A 24 -31.69 23.81 11.34
N LEU A 25 -30.90 24.64 10.65
CA LEU A 25 -29.61 24.23 10.09
C LEU A 25 -28.63 23.77 11.18
N LEU A 26 -28.59 24.46 12.33
CA LEU A 26 -27.77 24.05 13.46
C LEU A 26 -28.23 22.72 14.07
N VAL A 27 -29.55 22.49 14.19
CA VAL A 27 -30.10 21.20 14.66
C VAL A 27 -29.74 20.07 13.69
N LEU A 28 -29.89 20.28 12.38
CA LEU A 28 -29.52 19.30 11.37
C LEU A 28 -28.01 19.00 11.40
N ALA A 29 -27.17 20.04 11.51
CA ALA A 29 -25.73 19.88 11.66
C ALA A 29 -25.35 19.10 12.93
N PHE A 30 -26.03 19.37 14.05
CA PHE A 30 -25.80 18.65 15.31
C PHE A 30 -26.20 17.17 15.22
N LEU A 31 -27.39 16.87 14.67
CA LEU A 31 -27.84 15.48 14.46
C LEU A 31 -26.88 14.73 13.53
N TRP A 32 -26.44 15.38 12.46
CA TRP A 32 -25.46 14.83 11.54
C TRP A 32 -24.12 14.52 12.23
N PHE A 33 -23.61 15.45 13.03
CA PHE A 33 -22.41 15.24 13.83
C PHE A 33 -22.57 14.10 14.84
N ALA A 34 -23.73 13.99 15.50
CA ALA A 34 -24.02 12.91 16.45
C ALA A 34 -24.05 11.53 15.76
N LEU A 35 -24.60 11.44 14.55
CA LEU A 35 -24.56 10.21 13.74
C LEU A 35 -23.12 9.82 13.40
N LEU A 36 -22.30 10.78 12.96
CA LEU A 36 -20.89 10.55 12.65
C LEU A 36 -20.11 10.06 13.88
N GLN A 37 -20.32 10.67 15.05
CA GLN A 37 -19.71 10.22 16.31
C GLN A 37 -20.19 8.81 16.70
N SER A 38 -21.46 8.49 16.46
CA SER A 38 -21.99 7.14 16.67
C SER A 38 -21.29 6.12 15.77
N THR A 39 -21.06 6.42 14.49
CA THR A 39 -20.33 5.54 13.57
C THR A 39 -18.89 5.33 14.02
N VAL A 40 -18.18 6.41 14.38
CA VAL A 40 -16.80 6.31 14.90
C VAL A 40 -16.75 5.51 16.22
N SER A 41 -17.74 5.67 17.09
CA SER A 41 -17.85 4.87 18.32
C SER A 41 -18.05 3.39 17.99
N GLN A 42 -18.94 3.06 17.04
CA GLN A 42 -19.17 1.67 16.62
C GLN A 42 -17.91 1.03 16.05
N LEU A 43 -17.12 1.78 15.27
CA LEU A 43 -15.82 1.32 14.77
C LEU A 43 -14.84 1.04 15.92
N ARG A 44 -14.79 1.92 16.92
CA ARG A 44 -13.95 1.70 18.11
C ARG A 44 -14.42 0.47 18.90
N ASP A 45 -15.73 0.32 19.08
CA ASP A 45 -16.33 -0.77 19.84
C ASP A 45 -16.13 -2.13 19.15
N SER A 46 -15.99 -2.15 17.81
CA SER A 46 -15.62 -3.34 17.04
C SER A 46 -14.12 -3.64 17.02
N GLY A 47 -13.29 -2.81 17.67
CA GLY A 47 -11.84 -2.94 17.69
C GLY A 47 -11.15 -2.44 16.42
N ALA A 48 -11.90 -1.78 15.53
CA ALA A 48 -11.32 -1.21 14.32
C ALA A 48 -10.52 0.07 14.67
N PRO A 49 -9.38 0.32 14.02
CA PRO A 49 -8.57 1.50 14.30
C PRO A 49 -9.35 2.76 13.89
N VAL A 50 -9.34 3.76 14.77
CA VAL A 50 -10.00 5.06 14.58
C VAL A 50 -9.06 6.24 14.77
N VAL A 51 -7.86 6.00 15.31
CA VAL A 51 -6.73 6.94 15.37
C VAL A 51 -5.44 6.22 15.01
N TYR A 52 -4.40 6.96 14.62
CA TYR A 52 -3.12 6.35 14.25
C TYR A 52 -2.45 5.61 15.41
N ALA A 53 -2.65 6.08 16.66
CA ALA A 53 -2.12 5.41 17.84
C ALA A 53 -2.63 3.96 17.98
N ASP A 54 -3.77 3.61 17.36
CA ASP A 54 -4.30 2.24 17.33
C ASP A 54 -3.50 1.33 16.37
N LEU A 55 -2.69 1.90 15.46
CA LEU A 55 -1.92 1.21 14.42
C LEU A 55 -0.45 1.00 14.78
N VAL A 56 0.07 1.77 15.75
CA VAL A 56 1.47 1.72 16.13
C VAL A 56 1.73 0.41 16.87
N ALA A 57 2.43 -0.51 16.21
CA ALA A 57 2.92 -1.72 16.85
C ALA A 57 3.94 -1.40 17.94
N ASP A 58 4.06 -2.28 18.92
CA ASP A 58 5.07 -2.17 19.96
C ASP A 58 6.47 -2.08 19.34
N SER A 59 7.30 -1.19 19.87
CA SER A 59 8.68 -1.05 19.41
C SER A 59 9.46 -2.33 19.69
N ILE A 60 10.18 -2.82 18.69
CA ILE A 60 11.08 -3.96 18.79
C ILE A 60 12.55 -3.50 18.67
N PRO A 61 13.54 -4.28 19.14
CA PRO A 61 14.95 -3.91 19.00
C PRO A 61 15.35 -3.71 17.52
N ASP A 62 16.11 -2.64 17.23
CA ASP A 62 16.57 -2.32 15.86
C ASP A 62 17.33 -3.47 15.17
N ALA A 63 18.04 -4.31 15.95
CA ALA A 63 18.75 -5.48 15.43
C ALA A 63 17.81 -6.58 14.88
N GLU A 64 16.58 -6.64 15.39
CA GLU A 64 15.54 -7.59 14.98
C GLU A 64 14.59 -6.99 13.93
N ASN A 65 14.54 -5.66 13.84
CA ASN A 65 13.66 -4.94 12.92
C ASN A 65 14.28 -4.81 11.52
N VAL A 66 13.61 -5.34 10.51
CA VAL A 66 13.98 -5.15 9.11
C VAL A 66 13.96 -3.67 8.71
N ALA A 67 12.95 -2.90 9.15
CA ALA A 67 12.80 -1.49 8.78
C ALA A 67 13.99 -0.64 9.26
N ALA A 68 14.52 -0.93 10.45
CA ALA A 68 15.73 -0.28 10.97
C ALA A 68 16.97 -0.60 10.12
N GLY A 69 17.14 -1.86 9.73
CA GLY A 69 18.22 -2.24 8.82
C GLY A 69 18.14 -1.53 7.46
N LEU A 70 16.94 -1.47 6.87
CA LEU A 70 16.73 -0.78 5.60
C LEU A 70 16.97 0.73 5.70
N ARG A 71 16.53 1.36 6.80
CA ARG A 71 16.82 2.78 7.09
C ARG A 71 18.33 3.03 7.11
N ASP A 72 19.06 2.20 7.86
CA ASP A 72 20.50 2.39 8.05
C ASP A 72 21.28 2.14 6.75
N LEU A 73 20.83 1.20 5.91
CA LEU A 73 21.40 0.93 4.60
C LEU A 73 20.94 1.92 3.51
N GLY A 74 19.94 2.76 3.79
CA GLY A 74 19.26 3.63 2.82
C GLY A 74 20.19 4.41 1.89
N PRO A 75 21.17 5.19 2.38
CA PRO A 75 22.07 5.96 1.51
C PRO A 75 22.93 5.11 0.57
N THR A 76 23.24 3.87 0.96
CA THR A 76 23.98 2.92 0.11
C THR A 76 23.03 2.26 -0.89
N LEU A 77 21.83 1.86 -0.45
CA LEU A 77 20.78 1.36 -1.33
C LEU A 77 20.43 2.36 -2.41
N GLU A 78 20.22 3.64 -2.11
CA GLU A 78 19.83 4.64 -3.11
C GLU A 78 20.89 4.81 -4.21
N ARG A 79 22.18 4.81 -3.85
CA ARG A 79 23.27 4.87 -4.84
C ARG A 79 23.33 3.60 -5.68
N GLY A 80 23.31 2.43 -5.03
CA GLY A 80 23.37 1.14 -5.70
C GLY A 80 22.14 0.87 -6.57
N GLY A 81 20.96 1.27 -6.11
CA GLY A 81 19.68 1.08 -6.79
C GLY A 81 19.52 1.93 -8.05
N ASN A 82 20.11 3.13 -8.09
CA ASN A 82 20.16 3.92 -9.32
C ASN A 82 21.10 3.26 -10.35
N ALA A 83 22.30 2.85 -9.94
CA ALA A 83 23.22 2.11 -10.82
C ALA A 83 22.61 0.78 -11.31
N ALA A 84 21.88 0.09 -10.44
CA ALA A 84 21.18 -1.14 -10.80
C ALA A 84 20.03 -0.89 -11.79
N ALA A 85 19.34 0.25 -11.71
CA ALA A 85 18.31 0.61 -12.69
C ALA A 85 18.94 0.76 -14.09
N ASP A 86 20.02 1.53 -14.20
CA ASP A 86 20.73 1.75 -15.46
C ASP A 86 21.28 0.43 -16.02
N ALA A 87 21.82 -0.43 -15.16
CA ALA A 87 22.30 -1.76 -15.54
C ALA A 87 21.18 -2.71 -16.00
N LEU A 88 20.02 -2.68 -15.34
CA LEU A 88 18.86 -3.47 -15.73
C LEU A 88 18.30 -3.02 -17.09
N GLU A 89 18.28 -1.71 -17.35
CA GLU A 89 17.91 -1.16 -18.65
C GLU A 89 18.90 -1.58 -19.75
N ALA A 90 20.21 -1.49 -19.47
CA ALA A 90 21.26 -1.93 -20.39
C ALA A 90 21.22 -3.45 -20.65
N LEU A 91 20.86 -4.26 -19.65
CA LEU A 91 20.70 -5.71 -19.80
C LEU A 91 19.50 -6.05 -20.71
N GLY A 92 18.44 -5.23 -20.69
CA GLY A 92 17.27 -5.39 -21.53
C GLY A 92 16.42 -6.63 -21.20
N GLU A 93 15.72 -7.13 -22.22
CA GLU A 93 14.92 -8.35 -22.16
C GLU A 93 15.61 -9.48 -22.94
N THR A 94 15.25 -10.73 -22.64
CA THR A 94 15.85 -11.91 -23.31
C THR A 94 15.58 -11.91 -24.83
N PRO A 95 16.56 -12.30 -25.67
CA PRO A 95 17.92 -12.72 -25.33
C PRO A 95 18.83 -11.55 -24.95
N TYR A 96 19.64 -11.73 -23.91
CA TYR A 96 20.55 -10.70 -23.40
C TYR A 96 21.75 -10.50 -24.33
N ASP A 97 22.19 -9.25 -24.48
CA ASP A 97 23.42 -8.93 -25.21
C ASP A 97 24.65 -8.92 -24.29
N ASP A 98 25.84 -9.20 -24.86
CA ASP A 98 27.10 -9.31 -24.11
C ASP A 98 27.49 -8.00 -23.40
N THR A 99 27.08 -6.85 -23.95
CA THR A 99 27.42 -5.53 -23.39
C THR A 99 26.58 -5.26 -22.15
N GLY A 100 25.28 -5.52 -22.20
CA GLY A 100 24.35 -5.45 -21.09
C GLY A 100 24.71 -6.43 -19.98
N ILE A 101 25.12 -7.66 -20.31
CA ILE A 101 25.62 -8.64 -19.33
C ILE A 101 26.89 -8.11 -18.63
N ALA A 102 27.83 -7.56 -19.39
CA ALA A 102 29.08 -7.03 -18.83
C ALA A 102 28.83 -5.85 -17.88
N GLU A 103 27.94 -4.93 -18.26
CA GLU A 103 27.57 -3.78 -17.43
C GLU A 103 26.80 -4.20 -16.17
N ALA A 104 25.82 -5.10 -16.31
CA ALA A 104 25.11 -5.66 -15.18
C ALA A 104 26.04 -6.35 -14.19
N ARG A 105 27.00 -7.15 -14.68
CA ARG A 105 27.99 -7.82 -13.84
C ARG A 105 28.90 -6.84 -13.12
N ARG A 106 29.36 -5.77 -13.80
CA ARG A 106 30.16 -4.71 -13.19
C ARG A 106 29.42 -4.08 -12.01
N VAL A 107 28.17 -3.67 -12.20
CA VAL A 107 27.36 -3.07 -11.13
C VAL A 107 27.08 -4.07 -10.00
N TYR A 108 26.81 -5.33 -10.33
CA TYR A 108 26.62 -6.37 -9.31
C TYR A 108 27.88 -6.57 -8.46
N ASP A 109 29.06 -6.66 -9.08
CA ASP A 109 30.32 -6.83 -8.37
C ASP A 109 30.60 -5.64 -7.44
N GLU A 110 30.36 -4.41 -7.91
CA GLU A 110 30.48 -3.17 -7.12
C GLU A 110 29.49 -3.10 -5.95
N GLN A 111 28.31 -3.70 -6.08
CA GLN A 111 27.24 -3.68 -5.07
C GLN A 111 27.13 -4.98 -4.26
N SER A 112 28.02 -5.95 -4.49
CA SER A 112 27.95 -7.30 -3.89
C SER A 112 27.88 -7.27 -2.36
N THR A 113 28.61 -6.35 -1.71
CA THR A 113 28.55 -6.17 -0.25
C THR A 113 27.18 -5.65 0.19
N THR A 114 26.64 -4.63 -0.48
CA THR A 114 25.30 -4.08 -0.22
C THR A 114 24.21 -5.13 -0.38
N ILE A 115 24.32 -5.97 -1.42
CA ILE A 115 23.37 -7.07 -1.68
C ILE A 115 23.44 -8.11 -0.56
N GLY A 116 24.63 -8.50 -0.13
CA GLY A 116 24.81 -9.41 1.01
C GLY A 116 24.24 -8.85 2.32
N GLU A 117 24.47 -7.56 2.60
CA GLU A 117 23.87 -6.88 3.76
C GLU A 117 22.34 -6.81 3.65
N LEU A 118 21.80 -6.58 2.46
CA LEU A 118 20.36 -6.56 2.21
C LEU A 118 19.72 -7.93 2.50
N HIS A 119 20.31 -9.03 2.01
CA HIS A 119 19.85 -10.38 2.37
C HIS A 119 19.91 -10.64 3.87
N SER A 120 21.00 -10.22 4.53
CA SER A 120 21.12 -10.32 5.99
C SER A 120 20.04 -9.52 6.71
N ILE A 121 19.68 -8.33 6.23
CA ILE A 121 18.61 -7.51 6.81
C ILE A 121 17.26 -8.17 6.60
N LEU A 122 16.99 -8.65 5.38
CA LEU A 122 15.72 -9.28 5.04
C LEU A 122 15.51 -10.59 5.81
N SER A 123 16.57 -11.31 6.18
CA SER A 123 16.45 -12.53 6.99
C SER A 123 16.02 -12.29 8.45
N ARG A 124 16.02 -11.05 8.94
CA ARG A 124 15.57 -10.70 10.31
C ARG A 124 14.10 -11.10 10.52
N PRO A 125 13.73 -11.52 11.75
CA PRO A 125 12.46 -12.19 11.99
C PRO A 125 11.24 -11.27 11.95
N GLN A 126 11.41 -9.96 12.13
CA GLN A 126 10.30 -9.04 12.36
C GLN A 126 10.44 -7.75 11.57
N TYR A 127 9.30 -7.15 11.27
CA TYR A 127 9.21 -5.83 10.67
C TYR A 127 8.19 -5.02 11.46
N VAL A 128 8.64 -3.87 11.94
CA VAL A 128 7.79 -2.87 12.57
C VAL A 128 8.10 -1.55 11.87
N SER A 129 7.06 -0.92 11.31
CA SER A 129 7.19 0.37 10.64
C SER A 129 7.87 1.38 11.57
N LEU A 130 8.80 2.13 11.02
CA LEU A 130 9.47 3.22 11.75
C LEU A 130 8.73 4.55 11.61
N LEU A 131 7.63 4.57 10.86
CA LEU A 131 6.82 5.77 10.72
C LEU A 131 6.30 6.19 12.08
N LYS A 132 6.61 7.42 12.47
CA LYS A 132 6.03 8.02 13.66
C LYS A 132 4.76 8.78 13.30
N ALA A 133 3.86 8.89 14.26
CA ALA A 133 2.59 9.60 14.12
C ALA A 133 2.77 11.06 13.66
N ASP A 134 3.78 11.75 14.20
CA ASP A 134 4.09 13.15 13.88
C ASP A 134 4.78 13.33 12.52
N GLU A 135 5.50 12.31 12.05
CA GLU A 135 6.17 12.29 10.74
C GLU A 135 5.19 12.01 9.58
N MET A 136 3.98 11.50 9.87
CA MET A 136 2.93 11.30 8.88
C MET A 136 2.40 12.60 8.26
N ALA A 137 2.60 13.77 8.88
CA ALA A 137 2.32 15.03 8.17
C ALA A 137 3.18 15.18 6.89
N ASN A 138 4.31 14.47 6.82
CA ASN A 138 5.15 14.32 5.64
C ASN A 138 4.81 13.02 4.88
N LEU A 139 3.56 12.56 4.91
CA LEU A 139 3.06 11.30 4.31
C LEU A 139 3.48 11.04 2.87
N PHE A 140 3.79 12.10 2.12
CA PHE A 140 4.48 12.03 0.83
C PHE A 140 5.98 11.74 0.97
N GLY A 141 6.40 11.13 2.08
CA GLY A 141 7.77 10.88 2.45
C GLY A 141 8.37 9.84 1.54
N LEU A 142 8.79 10.29 0.37
CA LEU A 142 9.54 9.55 -0.64
C LEU A 142 10.72 8.70 -0.11
N PRO A 143 11.43 9.02 1.00
CA PRO A 143 12.65 8.30 1.37
C PRO A 143 12.47 6.80 1.67
N THR A 144 11.37 6.39 2.31
CA THR A 144 11.15 4.95 2.60
C THR A 144 10.81 4.19 1.32
N MET A 145 10.03 4.81 0.43
CA MET A 145 9.68 4.23 -0.87
C MET A 145 10.88 4.17 -1.82
N SER A 146 11.75 5.18 -1.85
CA SER A 146 12.98 5.16 -2.65
C SER A 146 13.90 4.04 -2.18
N THR A 147 14.06 3.88 -0.87
CA THR A 147 14.85 2.80 -0.27
C THR A 147 14.34 1.42 -0.69
N ALA A 148 13.03 1.17 -0.62
CA ALA A 148 12.44 -0.11 -1.02
C ALA A 148 12.64 -0.40 -2.51
N ARG A 149 12.40 0.59 -3.39
CA ARG A 149 12.61 0.45 -4.84
C ARG A 149 14.07 0.18 -5.18
N SER A 150 14.99 0.84 -4.49
CA SER A 150 16.42 0.65 -4.67
C SER A 150 16.87 -0.74 -4.23
N ALA A 151 16.39 -1.23 -3.08
CA ALA A 151 16.60 -2.61 -2.64
C ALA A 151 16.07 -3.62 -3.67
N ALA A 152 14.85 -3.41 -4.18
CA ALA A 152 14.25 -4.28 -5.17
C ALA A 152 15.04 -4.34 -6.48
N ARG A 153 15.56 -3.21 -6.97
CA ARG A 153 16.39 -3.17 -8.18
C ARG A 153 17.67 -3.97 -8.02
N LEU A 154 18.32 -3.89 -6.86
CA LEU A 154 19.53 -4.67 -6.57
C LEU A 154 19.25 -6.18 -6.54
N LEU A 155 18.16 -6.61 -5.89
CA LEU A 155 17.75 -8.02 -5.88
C LEU A 155 17.33 -8.50 -7.28
N LEU A 156 16.65 -7.67 -8.07
CA LEU A 156 16.27 -8.01 -9.44
C LEU A 156 17.50 -8.15 -10.35
N LEU A 157 18.50 -7.28 -10.19
CA LEU A 157 19.79 -7.37 -10.88
C LEU A 157 20.50 -8.69 -10.56
N GLU A 158 20.56 -9.06 -9.28
CA GLU A 158 21.12 -10.34 -8.84
C GLU A 158 20.41 -11.52 -9.50
N GLY A 159 19.08 -11.55 -9.43
CA GLY A 159 18.27 -12.61 -10.00
C GLY A 159 18.48 -12.76 -11.50
N ARG A 160 18.45 -11.66 -12.26
CA ARG A 160 18.66 -11.70 -13.73
C ARG A 160 20.07 -12.16 -14.10
N LEU A 161 21.10 -11.75 -13.38
CA LEU A 161 22.47 -12.25 -13.62
C LEU A 161 22.66 -13.72 -13.25
N ALA A 162 21.94 -14.19 -12.23
CA ALA A 162 21.90 -15.61 -11.89
C ALA A 162 21.28 -16.42 -13.03
N LEU A 163 20.18 -15.95 -13.62
CA LEU A 163 19.56 -16.55 -14.81
C LEU A 163 20.50 -16.59 -16.02
N VAL A 164 21.22 -15.49 -16.30
CA VAL A 164 22.26 -15.44 -17.36
C VAL A 164 23.32 -16.52 -17.14
N SER A 165 23.68 -16.77 -15.89
CA SER A 165 24.75 -17.71 -15.51
C SER A 165 24.24 -19.15 -15.36
N GLY A 166 22.94 -19.40 -15.51
CA GLY A 166 22.31 -20.70 -15.28
C GLY A 166 22.24 -21.13 -13.81
N ASP A 167 22.43 -20.18 -12.88
CA ASP A 167 22.40 -20.42 -11.44
C ASP A 167 20.97 -20.28 -10.91
N GLN A 168 20.21 -21.38 -10.97
CA GLN A 168 18.81 -21.39 -10.57
C GLN A 168 18.62 -21.18 -9.06
N ASP A 169 19.52 -21.72 -8.23
CA ASP A 169 19.45 -21.58 -6.77
C ASP A 169 19.48 -20.09 -6.39
N LYS A 170 20.44 -19.35 -6.96
CA LYS A 170 20.60 -17.92 -6.69
C LYS A 170 19.48 -17.07 -7.28
N ALA A 171 18.95 -17.45 -8.44
CA ALA A 171 17.79 -16.76 -9.02
C ALA A 171 16.54 -16.90 -8.14
N VAL A 172 16.31 -18.10 -7.58
CA VAL A 172 15.24 -18.36 -6.61
C VAL A 172 15.47 -17.57 -5.32
N GLU A 173 16.68 -17.57 -4.76
CA GLU A 173 17.01 -16.81 -3.56
C GLU A 173 16.68 -15.32 -3.71
N ALA A 174 17.09 -14.70 -4.83
CA ALA A 174 16.79 -13.30 -5.13
C ALA A 174 15.28 -13.04 -5.27
N ALA A 175 14.55 -13.96 -5.91
CA ALA A 175 13.10 -13.86 -6.06
C ALA A 175 12.37 -13.98 -4.72
N LEU A 176 12.80 -14.88 -3.84
CA LEU A 176 12.26 -15.02 -2.48
C LEU A 176 12.54 -13.77 -1.63
N ALA A 177 13.74 -13.20 -1.74
CA ALA A 177 14.08 -11.94 -1.07
C ALA A 177 13.20 -10.78 -1.56
N LEU A 178 12.92 -10.69 -2.87
CA LEU A 178 11.98 -9.71 -3.44
C LEU A 178 10.54 -9.90 -2.92
N ALA A 179 10.04 -11.15 -2.93
CA ALA A 179 8.71 -11.46 -2.43
C ALA A 179 8.57 -11.07 -0.95
N ARG A 180 9.59 -11.39 -0.15
CA ARG A 180 9.66 -11.00 1.26
C ARG A 180 9.69 -9.49 1.43
N LEU A 181 10.52 -8.77 0.67
CA LEU A 181 10.55 -7.31 0.70
C LEU A 181 9.17 -6.71 0.42
N GLY A 182 8.47 -7.22 -0.59
CA GLY A 182 7.08 -6.84 -0.86
C GLY A 182 6.16 -7.09 0.34
N LYS A 183 6.16 -8.31 0.89
CA LYS A 183 5.34 -8.68 2.06
C LYS A 183 5.62 -7.85 3.31
N LEU A 184 6.85 -7.39 3.53
CA LEU A 184 7.17 -6.53 4.68
C LEU A 184 6.44 -5.18 4.57
N TYR A 185 6.41 -4.59 3.38
CA TYR A 185 5.74 -3.31 3.10
C TYR A 185 4.20 -3.43 3.05
N GLU A 186 3.64 -4.64 3.08
CA GLU A 186 2.19 -4.85 3.21
C GLU A 186 1.63 -4.33 4.54
N ASN A 187 2.45 -4.35 5.59
CA ASN A 187 2.07 -3.91 6.94
C ASN A 187 2.15 -2.39 7.13
N GLU A 188 2.49 -1.64 6.09
CA GLU A 188 2.56 -0.18 6.17
C GLU A 188 1.15 0.44 6.11
N PRO A 189 0.87 1.51 6.89
CA PRO A 189 -0.49 1.93 7.23
C PRO A 189 -1.23 2.72 6.13
N ILE A 190 -0.73 2.75 4.89
CA ILE A 190 -1.29 3.59 3.82
C ILE A 190 -1.34 2.91 2.46
N ILE A 191 -2.34 3.28 1.67
CA ILE A 191 -2.61 2.67 0.36
C ILE A 191 -1.45 2.82 -0.63
N VAL A 192 -0.71 3.93 -0.55
CA VAL A 192 0.45 4.17 -1.43
C VAL A 192 1.58 3.18 -1.13
N ASN A 193 1.81 2.84 0.13
CA ASN A 193 2.78 1.81 0.51
C ASN A 193 2.28 0.43 0.08
N ARG A 194 0.96 0.20 0.09
CA ARG A 194 0.39 -1.03 -0.46
C ARG A 194 0.61 -1.16 -1.96
N LEU A 195 0.40 -0.10 -2.74
CA LEU A 195 0.72 -0.08 -4.18
C LEU A 195 2.21 -0.38 -4.44
N LEU A 196 3.09 0.15 -3.60
CA LEU A 196 4.52 -0.18 -3.66
C LEU A 196 4.75 -1.67 -3.37
N SER A 197 4.19 -2.21 -2.29
CA SER A 197 4.22 -3.65 -1.98
C SER A 197 3.78 -4.49 -3.18
N CYS A 198 2.66 -4.13 -3.82
CA CYS A 198 2.17 -4.79 -5.01
C CYS A 198 3.19 -4.75 -6.17
N ALA A 199 3.81 -3.60 -6.43
CA ALA A 199 4.83 -3.48 -7.46
C ALA A 199 6.06 -4.39 -7.18
N LEU A 200 6.48 -4.48 -5.92
CA LEU A 200 7.59 -5.35 -5.50
C LEU A 200 7.26 -6.83 -5.65
N GLN A 201 6.05 -7.23 -5.26
CA GLN A 201 5.56 -8.61 -5.41
C GLN A 201 5.45 -9.00 -6.89
N ASN A 202 4.98 -8.09 -7.75
CA ASN A 202 4.97 -8.32 -9.19
C ASN A 202 6.38 -8.50 -9.76
N MET A 203 7.38 -7.73 -9.30
CA MET A 203 8.78 -7.97 -9.70
C MET A 203 9.26 -9.37 -9.27
N ALA A 204 8.90 -9.81 -8.06
CA ALA A 204 9.23 -11.15 -7.57
C ALA A 204 8.60 -12.24 -8.45
N ILE A 205 7.29 -12.15 -8.71
CA ILE A 205 6.56 -13.12 -9.55
C ILE A 205 7.17 -13.18 -10.95
N ASN A 206 7.46 -12.05 -11.58
CA ASN A 206 8.10 -12.03 -12.90
C ASN A 206 9.47 -12.73 -12.89
N LEU A 207 10.29 -12.51 -11.85
CA LEU A 207 11.58 -13.19 -11.72
C LEU A 207 11.39 -14.71 -11.49
N MET A 208 10.40 -15.14 -10.69
CA MET A 208 10.07 -16.56 -10.50
C MET A 208 9.61 -17.20 -11.81
N GLN A 209 8.76 -16.51 -12.59
CA GLN A 209 8.32 -16.97 -13.91
C GLN A 209 9.52 -17.15 -14.85
N GLN A 210 10.43 -16.17 -14.93
CA GLN A 210 11.64 -16.28 -15.74
C GLN A 210 12.51 -17.47 -15.28
N THR A 211 12.63 -17.66 -13.97
CA THR A 211 13.39 -18.78 -13.38
C THR A 211 12.82 -20.14 -13.80
N THR A 212 11.50 -20.33 -13.71
CA THR A 212 10.84 -21.59 -14.15
C THR A 212 10.92 -21.83 -15.66
N GLN A 213 11.10 -20.78 -16.47
CA GLN A 213 11.25 -20.89 -17.93
C GLN A 213 12.66 -21.36 -18.35
N THR A 214 13.67 -21.23 -17.48
CA THR A 214 15.04 -21.69 -17.80
C THR A 214 15.20 -23.20 -17.83
N GLY A 215 14.32 -23.94 -17.17
CA GLY A 215 14.34 -25.40 -17.12
C GLY A 215 13.67 -25.96 -15.87
N PRO A 216 13.61 -27.29 -15.73
CA PRO A 216 13.06 -27.95 -14.54
C PRO A 216 13.80 -27.52 -13.27
N LEU A 217 13.06 -27.15 -12.23
CA LEU A 217 13.63 -26.80 -10.94
C LEU A 217 13.82 -28.05 -10.07
N PRO A 218 14.88 -28.12 -9.25
CA PRO A 218 14.96 -29.06 -8.15
C PRO A 218 13.72 -28.98 -7.24
N ALA A 219 13.25 -30.12 -6.75
CA ALA A 219 12.01 -30.21 -5.96
C ALA A 219 11.99 -29.28 -4.73
N HIS A 220 13.15 -29.09 -4.09
CA HIS A 220 13.26 -28.21 -2.92
C HIS A 220 13.09 -26.73 -3.29
N LEU A 221 13.61 -26.26 -4.43
CA LEU A 221 13.39 -24.90 -4.91
C LEU A 221 11.93 -24.69 -5.34
N SER A 222 11.36 -25.68 -6.03
CA SER A 222 9.94 -25.63 -6.42
C SER A 222 9.03 -25.48 -5.21
N ALA A 223 9.30 -26.23 -4.13
CA ALA A 223 8.54 -26.11 -2.87
C ALA A 223 8.69 -24.73 -2.20
N GLN A 224 9.89 -24.14 -2.23
CA GLN A 224 10.10 -22.79 -1.68
C GLN A 224 9.35 -21.72 -2.49
N LEU A 225 9.35 -21.83 -3.82
CA LEU A 225 8.58 -20.93 -4.67
C LEU A 225 7.06 -21.09 -4.44
N ASP A 226 6.56 -22.33 -4.33
CA ASP A 226 5.15 -22.59 -4.05
C ASP A 226 4.71 -21.95 -2.73
N GLU A 227 5.50 -22.11 -1.66
CA GLU A 227 5.23 -21.50 -0.35
C GLU A 227 5.20 -19.96 -0.44
N ALA A 228 6.18 -19.37 -1.13
CA ALA A 228 6.23 -17.92 -1.30
C ALA A 228 5.02 -17.42 -2.10
N LEU A 229 4.68 -18.06 -3.22
CA LEU A 229 3.53 -17.70 -4.05
C LEU A 229 2.20 -17.85 -3.31
N ALA A 230 2.05 -18.92 -2.51
CA ALA A 230 0.85 -19.12 -1.70
C ALA A 230 0.61 -17.94 -0.74
N SER A 231 1.68 -17.36 -0.19
CA SER A 231 1.57 -16.17 0.66
C SER A 231 1.15 -14.92 -0.12
N LEU A 232 1.49 -14.82 -1.40
CA LEU A 232 1.15 -13.67 -2.26
C LEU A 232 -0.32 -13.69 -2.72
N GLU A 233 -1.00 -14.84 -2.63
CA GLU A 233 -2.44 -14.94 -2.89
C GLU A 233 -3.29 -14.32 -1.78
N ASP A 234 -2.73 -14.13 -0.57
CA ASP A 234 -3.44 -13.45 0.51
C ASP A 234 -3.55 -11.94 0.24
N ARG A 235 -4.80 -11.47 0.25
CA ARG A 235 -5.19 -10.07 -0.01
C ARG A 235 -5.64 -9.34 1.26
N SER A 236 -5.47 -9.95 2.43
CA SER A 236 -5.83 -9.35 3.72
C SER A 236 -5.13 -8.01 3.97
N GLY A 237 -3.90 -7.84 3.46
CA GLY A 237 -3.15 -6.59 3.54
C GLY A 237 -3.84 -5.38 2.91
N PHE A 238 -4.65 -5.56 1.86
CA PHE A 238 -5.43 -4.47 1.28
C PHE A 238 -6.44 -3.89 2.28
N GLN A 239 -7.17 -4.78 2.96
CA GLN A 239 -8.16 -4.40 3.96
C GLN A 239 -7.51 -3.68 5.13
N GLN A 240 -6.36 -4.19 5.57
CA GLN A 240 -5.57 -3.57 6.63
C GLN A 240 -5.08 -2.17 6.23
N ALA A 241 -4.60 -1.99 5.00
CA ALA A 241 -4.16 -0.70 4.48
C ALA A 241 -5.32 0.32 4.44
N LEU A 242 -6.50 -0.09 3.97
CA LEU A 242 -7.69 0.77 3.98
C LEU A 242 -8.16 1.12 5.40
N ALA A 243 -8.17 0.14 6.31
CA ALA A 243 -8.54 0.38 7.71
C ALA A 243 -7.57 1.36 8.39
N SER A 244 -6.28 1.24 8.09
CA SER A 244 -5.21 2.10 8.59
C SER A 244 -5.34 3.52 8.05
N GLU A 245 -5.55 3.66 6.73
CA GLU A 245 -5.71 4.95 6.08
C GLU A 245 -7.02 5.65 6.48
N ARG A 246 -8.09 4.89 6.76
CA ARG A 246 -9.32 5.41 7.37
C ARG A 246 -9.04 6.03 8.73
N ALA A 247 -8.33 5.31 9.62
CA ALA A 247 -7.97 5.81 10.94
C ALA A 247 -7.13 7.10 10.85
N HIS A 248 -6.16 7.11 9.93
CA HIS A 248 -5.35 8.28 9.65
C HIS A 248 -6.18 9.47 9.13
N SER A 249 -7.10 9.23 8.19
CA SER A 249 -8.01 10.25 7.65
C SER A 249 -8.90 10.85 8.74
N LEU A 250 -9.45 10.01 9.62
CA LEU A 250 -10.24 10.46 10.77
C LEU A 250 -9.44 11.39 11.68
N GLU A 251 -8.16 11.11 11.91
CA GLU A 251 -7.26 11.96 12.69
C GLU A 251 -6.93 13.28 11.98
N ILE A 252 -6.63 13.26 10.67
CA ILE A 252 -6.46 14.50 9.88
C ILE A 252 -7.70 15.39 10.01
N PHE A 253 -8.90 14.83 9.89
CA PHE A 253 -10.14 15.60 10.01
C PHE A 253 -10.27 16.31 11.38
N GLN A 254 -9.64 15.78 12.44
CA GLN A 254 -9.61 16.44 13.76
C GLN A 254 -8.79 17.74 13.76
N THR A 255 -7.85 17.90 12.83
CA THR A 255 -7.05 19.12 12.64
C THR A 255 -7.70 20.13 11.69
N MET A 256 -8.64 19.68 10.85
CA MET A 256 -9.36 20.52 9.91
C MET A 256 -10.43 21.40 10.58
N SER A 257 -10.82 22.49 9.88
CA SER A 257 -11.91 23.35 10.34
C SER A 257 -13.21 22.56 10.56
N PRO A 258 -14.05 22.94 11.54
CA PRO A 258 -15.31 22.23 11.82
C PRO A 258 -16.24 22.15 10.60
N ILE A 259 -16.21 23.16 9.73
CA ILE A 259 -16.99 23.17 8.49
C ILE A 259 -16.49 22.05 7.58
N VAL A 260 -15.22 22.02 7.21
CA VAL A 260 -14.66 20.98 6.32
C VAL A 260 -14.92 19.59 6.88
N ARG A 261 -14.71 19.39 8.19
CA ARG A 261 -15.01 18.13 8.87
C ARG A 261 -16.47 17.71 8.71
N LEU A 262 -17.41 18.62 8.94
CA LEU A 262 -18.84 18.34 8.85
C LEU A 262 -19.26 17.89 7.43
N TRP A 263 -18.68 18.50 6.40
CA TRP A 263 -19.03 18.27 5.00
C TRP A 263 -18.33 17.05 4.39
N GLU A 264 -17.04 16.86 4.65
CA GLU A 264 -16.22 15.88 3.92
C GLU A 264 -16.02 14.55 4.69
N GLN A 265 -15.91 14.59 6.02
CA GLN A 265 -15.59 13.39 6.82
C GLN A 265 -16.58 12.23 6.63
N PRO A 266 -17.91 12.44 6.59
CA PRO A 266 -18.86 11.34 6.39
C PRO A 266 -18.70 10.66 5.02
N ALA A 267 -18.48 11.45 3.97
CA ALA A 267 -18.32 10.93 2.61
C ALA A 267 -17.06 10.08 2.49
N VAL A 268 -15.95 10.56 3.06
CA VAL A 268 -14.68 9.81 3.09
C VAL A 268 -14.83 8.53 3.91
N LEU A 269 -15.49 8.59 5.07
CA LEU A 269 -15.72 7.42 5.91
C LEU A 269 -16.59 6.38 5.19
N GLU A 270 -17.67 6.81 4.55
CA GLU A 270 -18.53 5.94 3.73
C GLU A 270 -17.74 5.29 2.59
N ALA A 271 -16.84 6.02 1.93
CA ALA A 271 -15.94 5.47 0.92
C ALA A 271 -15.14 4.27 1.46
N TYR A 272 -14.45 4.48 2.59
CA TYR A 272 -13.63 3.44 3.21
C TYR A 272 -14.46 2.22 3.62
N GLU A 273 -15.60 2.41 4.29
CA GLU A 273 -16.44 1.30 4.73
C GLU A 273 -16.99 0.49 3.54
N GLN A 274 -17.41 1.16 2.47
CA GLN A 274 -17.87 0.49 1.26
C GLN A 274 -16.74 -0.32 0.61
N THR A 275 -15.54 0.27 0.46
CA THR A 275 -14.39 -0.42 -0.16
C THR A 275 -13.87 -1.57 0.71
N ILE A 276 -13.81 -1.41 2.04
CA ILE A 276 -13.42 -2.49 2.97
C ILE A 276 -14.45 -3.64 2.91
N SER A 277 -15.75 -3.33 2.96
CA SER A 277 -16.78 -4.37 2.89
C SER A 277 -16.81 -5.08 1.54
N ALA A 278 -16.52 -4.36 0.46
CA ALA A 278 -16.33 -4.94 -0.85
C ALA A 278 -15.13 -5.89 -0.89
N ALA A 279 -13.98 -5.46 -0.37
CA ALA A 279 -12.76 -6.27 -0.30
C ALA A 279 -13.01 -7.60 0.42
N GLU A 280 -13.77 -7.58 1.51
CA GLU A 280 -14.15 -8.79 2.25
C GLU A 280 -14.98 -9.78 1.42
N LYS A 281 -15.87 -9.29 0.56
CA LYS A 281 -16.85 -10.12 -0.17
C LYS A 281 -16.39 -10.54 -1.56
N GLU A 282 -15.65 -9.67 -2.26
CA GLU A 282 -15.49 -9.74 -3.71
C GLU A 282 -14.10 -10.15 -4.18
N PHE A 283 -13.08 -10.17 -3.31
CA PHE A 283 -11.77 -10.72 -3.68
C PHE A 283 -11.85 -12.18 -4.15
N ALA A 284 -12.92 -12.91 -3.85
CA ALA A 284 -13.16 -14.25 -4.39
C ALA A 284 -13.45 -14.29 -5.90
N LYS A 285 -13.65 -13.15 -6.58
CA LYS A 285 -14.00 -13.09 -8.00
C LYS A 285 -12.86 -12.46 -8.81
N PRO A 286 -12.16 -13.22 -9.67
CA PRO A 286 -11.20 -12.64 -10.61
C PRO A 286 -11.92 -11.75 -11.64
N GLY A 287 -11.34 -10.60 -11.94
CA GLY A 287 -11.82 -9.69 -12.99
C GLY A 287 -11.45 -8.22 -12.74
N PRO A 288 -11.31 -7.41 -13.81
CA PRO A 288 -11.09 -5.97 -13.70
C PRO A 288 -12.34 -5.25 -13.18
N GLY A 289 -12.14 -4.19 -12.40
CA GLY A 289 -13.23 -3.32 -11.95
C GLY A 289 -13.86 -3.80 -10.65
N GLY A 290 -13.10 -3.65 -9.56
CA GLY A 290 -13.66 -3.71 -8.21
C GLY A 290 -14.86 -2.78 -8.06
N PRO A 291 -15.70 -2.99 -7.02
CA PRO A 291 -16.88 -2.17 -6.82
C PRO A 291 -16.44 -0.75 -6.46
N SER A 292 -16.44 0.14 -7.45
CA SER A 292 -16.24 1.55 -7.23
C SER A 292 -17.50 2.12 -6.57
N PRO A 293 -17.40 2.71 -5.36
CA PRO A 293 -18.45 3.54 -4.81
C PRO A 293 -18.94 4.54 -5.85
N LYS A 294 -20.23 4.54 -6.19
CA LYS A 294 -20.81 5.60 -7.02
C LYS A 294 -20.91 6.88 -6.19
N MET A 295 -19.86 7.69 -6.19
CA MET A 295 -19.85 8.96 -5.49
C MET A 295 -20.52 10.07 -6.30
N THR A 296 -21.23 10.96 -5.60
CA THR A 296 -21.80 12.15 -6.21
C THR A 296 -20.70 13.22 -6.36
N SER A 297 -20.80 14.08 -7.37
CA SER A 297 -19.81 15.13 -7.67
C SER A 297 -19.63 16.20 -6.57
N GLN A 298 -20.39 16.11 -5.48
CA GLN A 298 -20.33 17.02 -4.34
C GLN A 298 -19.31 16.59 -3.26
N GLN A 299 -18.67 15.43 -3.41
CA GLN A 299 -17.74 14.85 -2.43
C GLN A 299 -16.29 14.95 -2.93
N ALA A 300 -15.76 16.17 -2.99
CA ALA A 300 -14.51 16.46 -3.67
C ALA A 300 -13.33 15.66 -3.10
N LEU A 301 -13.17 15.59 -1.77
CA LEU A 301 -12.04 14.85 -1.18
C LEU A 301 -12.16 13.34 -1.37
N ALA A 302 -13.36 12.79 -1.17
CA ALA A 302 -13.56 11.35 -1.32
C ALA A 302 -13.34 10.90 -2.79
N SER A 303 -13.74 11.73 -3.76
CA SER A 303 -13.48 11.45 -5.19
C SER A 303 -12.01 11.39 -5.57
N LEU A 304 -11.12 12.03 -4.79
CA LEU A 304 -9.67 11.96 -5.02
C LEU A 304 -9.06 10.63 -4.56
N LEU A 305 -9.73 9.89 -3.66
CA LEU A 305 -9.25 8.62 -3.12
C LEU A 305 -9.61 7.42 -4.03
N LEU A 306 -10.72 7.52 -4.77
CA LEU A 306 -11.25 6.41 -5.56
C LEU A 306 -10.23 5.85 -6.57
N PRO A 307 -9.50 6.67 -7.37
CA PRO A 307 -8.54 6.13 -8.32
C PRO A 307 -7.41 5.32 -7.66
N SER A 308 -6.97 5.72 -6.46
CA SER A 308 -5.97 4.94 -5.71
C SER A 308 -6.53 3.63 -5.17
N PHE A 309 -7.80 3.61 -4.73
CA PHE A 309 -8.44 2.38 -4.27
C PHE A 309 -8.62 1.39 -5.43
N GLU A 310 -9.11 1.86 -6.58
CA GLU A 310 -9.28 1.06 -7.79
C GLU A 310 -7.93 0.51 -8.28
N SER A 311 -6.90 1.37 -8.34
CA SER A 311 -5.56 0.95 -8.77
C SER A 311 -4.97 -0.12 -7.85
N ALA A 312 -5.13 0.04 -6.54
CA ALA A 312 -4.63 -0.91 -5.56
C ALA A 312 -5.41 -2.23 -5.62
N TRP A 313 -6.74 -2.16 -5.73
CA TRP A 313 -7.59 -3.33 -5.94
C TRP A 313 -7.19 -4.15 -7.18
N ASP A 314 -7.02 -3.48 -8.33
CA ASP A 314 -6.64 -4.15 -9.57
C ASP A 314 -5.24 -4.75 -9.50
N ALA A 315 -4.30 -4.09 -8.79
CA ALA A 315 -2.97 -4.62 -8.57
C ALA A 315 -2.99 -5.90 -7.70
N GLU A 316 -3.80 -5.91 -6.64
CA GLU A 316 -3.98 -7.06 -5.74
C GLU A 316 -4.54 -8.28 -6.45
N ASN A 317 -5.58 -8.07 -7.27
CA ASN A 317 -6.19 -9.15 -8.02
C ASN A 317 -5.19 -9.78 -8.98
N ARG A 318 -4.42 -8.93 -9.69
CA ARG A 318 -3.40 -9.38 -10.63
C ARG A 318 -2.31 -10.21 -9.93
N ILE A 319 -1.79 -9.73 -8.81
CA ILE A 319 -0.73 -10.44 -8.07
C ILE A 319 -1.20 -11.81 -7.63
N ALA A 320 -2.40 -11.90 -7.04
CA ALA A 320 -2.94 -13.17 -6.60
C ALA A 320 -3.26 -14.11 -7.77
N GLU A 321 -3.74 -13.59 -8.90
CA GLU A 321 -3.99 -14.38 -10.11
C GLU A 321 -2.68 -14.90 -10.72
N ASP A 322 -1.69 -14.04 -10.91
CA ASP A 322 -0.37 -14.40 -11.46
C ASP A 322 0.36 -15.38 -10.52
N ALA A 323 0.25 -15.20 -9.20
CA ALA A 323 0.83 -16.09 -8.21
C ALA A 323 0.19 -17.48 -8.29
N LYS A 324 -1.15 -17.53 -8.32
CA LYS A 324 -1.90 -18.78 -8.45
C LYS A 324 -1.58 -19.51 -9.76
N GLU A 325 -1.57 -18.80 -10.89
CA GLU A 325 -1.20 -19.39 -12.19
C GLU A 325 0.19 -20.01 -12.14
N LEU A 326 1.16 -19.30 -11.56
CA LEU A 326 2.53 -19.81 -11.47
C LEU A 326 2.62 -21.07 -10.59
N ARG A 327 1.84 -21.14 -9.50
CA ARG A 327 1.78 -22.36 -8.66
C ARG A 327 1.18 -23.54 -9.39
N GLU A 328 0.08 -23.34 -10.11
CA GLU A 328 -0.53 -24.40 -10.93
C GLU A 328 0.46 -24.92 -11.97
N ARG A 329 1.30 -24.05 -12.54
CA ARG A 329 2.39 -24.43 -13.45
C ARG A 329 3.50 -25.20 -12.76
N LEU A 330 3.90 -24.81 -11.55
CA LEU A 330 4.90 -25.53 -10.74
C LEU A 330 4.41 -26.94 -10.38
N GLU A 331 3.14 -27.07 -10.00
CA GLU A 331 2.51 -28.35 -9.70
C GLU A 331 2.49 -29.26 -10.94
N ALA A 332 2.07 -28.72 -12.10
CA ALA A 332 2.04 -29.46 -13.36
C ALA A 332 3.44 -29.92 -13.82
N ALA A 333 4.49 -29.14 -13.55
CA ALA A 333 5.87 -29.50 -13.88
C ALA A 333 6.46 -30.58 -12.95
N SER A 334 5.82 -30.86 -11.82
CA SER A 334 6.27 -31.86 -10.84
C SER A 334 5.71 -33.27 -11.06
N GLN A 335 4.70 -33.42 -11.93
CA GLN A 335 4.04 -34.68 -12.28
C GLN A 335 4.74 -35.41 -13.43
#